data_AF-A0A3C1N5Y2-F1
#
_entry.id   AF-A0A3C1N5Y2-F1
#
_cell.length_a   1.000
_cell.length_b   1.000
_cell.length_c   1.000
_cell.angle_alpha   90.00
_cell.angle_beta   90.00
_cell.angle_gamma   90.00
#
_symmetry.space_group_name_H-M   'P 1'
#
loop_
_entity.id
_entity.type
_entity.pdbx_description
1 polymer ?
#
loop_
_entity_poly.entity_id
_entity_poly.type
_entity_poly.pdbx_seq_one_letter_code
_entity_poly.pdbx_strand_id
1 'polypeptide(L)'
;LVIHFLHAYANPVHEQQAAQIAQQMWPNDYVSVSSEILREVREFERGSTAAVNAFVQPVLARYLKRLGQRLKDAGNDHQLLVMQGNGGILNASAAERQPVQTVMSGPAAGAVAAAHIGRQAGFENLIACDMGGTSFDVSLILGGTPALSAEKDLAYGVPVHVPMVDIHTIGAGGGSIARVDAAGLLRVGPESAGAEPGPVCYGRGGAKPTVTDANLMLGRVEPSGFAGVSQAHGTEVVAAALGSAIGDPLALDAVGAAAAVLAVAGNQLASAIRLVSVEKGHDPRDFTLFAFGGAGPLHAVELARELGIPRVLVPRFPGITSALGCLLSNLRHDDVHSLWRALSEVDAGEADKIFDDQAARGTQALESYAVPVTGVEVIHEADLMYRGQSHVFRVRVDSPGFDADRVATSFAERYAERFEIILPDMKPVLASLRTTVIGTRQGVDLSLFGESEVAASAGERSRPVYFDGQWLETPLLQRDTLTNGLVVTGPAIVEQPDTTCVIDPGAVATVDDAGNLVIEVGGDN
;
A
#
# COMPACT_ATOMS: atom_id res chain seq x y z
N LEU A 1 -11.93 -3.38 -27.47
CA LEU A 1 -11.21 -4.41 -28.27
C LEU A 1 -9.80 -4.54 -27.71
N VAL A 2 -9.26 -5.76 -27.61
CA VAL A 2 -7.84 -5.98 -27.29
C VAL A 2 -7.15 -6.52 -28.53
N ILE A 3 -6.05 -5.89 -28.92
CA ILE A 3 -5.18 -6.33 -30.02
C ILE A 3 -3.89 -6.85 -29.40
N HIS A 4 -3.66 -8.14 -29.57
CA HIS A 4 -2.53 -8.84 -28.95
C HIS A 4 -1.95 -9.87 -29.95
N PHE A 5 -0.80 -9.55 -30.53
CA PHE A 5 -0.05 -10.42 -31.44
C PHE A 5 1.22 -10.94 -30.77
N LEU A 6 1.68 -12.11 -31.22
CA LEU A 6 2.94 -12.68 -30.76
C LEU A 6 4.11 -11.79 -31.21
N HIS A 7 5.09 -11.61 -30.32
CA HIS A 7 6.31 -10.83 -30.56
C HIS A 7 6.10 -9.34 -30.88
N ALA A 8 4.92 -8.78 -30.62
CA ALA A 8 4.65 -7.36 -30.82
C ALA A 8 5.47 -6.44 -29.91
N TYR A 9 5.99 -6.94 -28.78
CA TYR A 9 6.96 -6.21 -27.95
C TYR A 9 8.23 -5.82 -28.73
N ALA A 10 8.69 -6.71 -29.63
CA ALA A 10 9.86 -6.52 -30.47
C ALA A 10 9.53 -5.75 -31.76
N ASN A 11 8.38 -6.06 -32.39
CA ASN A 11 7.92 -5.37 -33.59
C ASN A 11 6.41 -5.06 -33.52
N PRO A 12 6.02 -3.83 -33.14
CA PRO A 12 4.61 -3.48 -32.90
C PRO A 12 3.84 -3.12 -34.18
N VAL A 13 4.49 -3.07 -35.35
CA VAL A 13 3.92 -2.50 -36.58
C VAL A 13 2.57 -3.12 -36.95
N HIS A 14 2.43 -4.44 -36.85
CA HIS A 14 1.16 -5.10 -37.19
C HIS A 14 0.05 -4.85 -36.17
N GLU A 15 0.37 -4.73 -34.88
CA GLU A 15 -0.64 -4.36 -33.89
C GLU A 15 -1.13 -2.92 -34.12
N GLN A 16 -0.21 -2.00 -34.42
CA GLN A 16 -0.54 -0.60 -34.73
C GLN A 16 -1.42 -0.50 -35.98
N GLN A 17 -1.10 -1.25 -37.03
CA GLN A 17 -1.93 -1.32 -38.25
C GLN A 17 -3.32 -1.91 -37.97
N ALA A 18 -3.39 -2.99 -37.19
CA ALA A 18 -4.67 -3.58 -36.79
C ALA A 18 -5.51 -2.58 -35.96
N ALA A 19 -4.87 -1.80 -35.08
CA ALA A 19 -5.54 -0.78 -34.29
C ALA A 19 -6.12 0.33 -35.16
N GLN A 20 -5.37 0.81 -36.16
CA GLN A 20 -5.84 1.80 -37.12
C GLN A 20 -7.07 1.29 -37.90
N ILE A 21 -7.03 0.05 -38.40
CA ILE A 21 -8.17 -0.57 -39.10
C ILE A 21 -9.38 -0.69 -38.16
N ALA A 22 -9.17 -1.18 -36.94
CA ALA A 22 -10.23 -1.34 -35.96
C ALA A 22 -10.88 -0.01 -35.61
N GLN A 23 -10.11 1.06 -35.42
CA GLN A 23 -10.61 2.40 -35.14
C GLN A 23 -11.40 3.00 -36.31
N GLN A 24 -11.03 2.69 -37.55
CA GLN A 24 -11.79 3.10 -38.74
C GLN A 24 -13.15 2.39 -38.83
N MET A 25 -13.21 1.10 -38.49
CA MET A 25 -14.44 0.29 -38.58
C MET A 25 -15.35 0.44 -37.36
N TRP A 26 -14.76 0.64 -36.18
CA TRP A 26 -15.44 0.78 -34.91
C TRP A 26 -14.90 2.00 -34.14
N PRO A 27 -15.34 3.21 -34.50
CA PRO A 27 -14.80 4.45 -33.92
C PRO A 27 -15.18 4.59 -32.45
N ASN A 28 -14.25 4.23 -31.57
CA ASN A 28 -14.35 4.42 -30.12
C ASN A 28 -12.95 4.51 -29.49
N ASP A 29 -12.88 5.09 -28.29
CA ASP A 29 -11.62 5.32 -27.56
C ASP A 29 -11.07 4.05 -26.86
N TYR A 30 -11.73 2.88 -27.01
CA TYR A 30 -11.50 1.66 -26.23
C TYR A 30 -10.91 0.52 -27.08
N VAL A 31 -9.88 0.85 -27.87
CA VAL A 31 -9.01 -0.12 -28.54
C VAL A 31 -7.68 -0.16 -27.77
N SER A 32 -7.45 -1.25 -27.03
CA SER A 32 -6.22 -1.48 -26.28
C SER A 32 -5.24 -2.31 -27.10
N VAL A 33 -4.04 -1.77 -27.32
CA VAL A 33 -2.96 -2.42 -28.06
C VAL A 33 -1.92 -2.94 -27.07
N SER A 34 -1.59 -4.22 -27.14
CA SER A 34 -0.75 -4.86 -26.11
C SER A 34 0.65 -4.25 -26.04
N SER A 35 1.27 -3.96 -27.18
CA SER A 35 2.59 -3.33 -27.27
C SER A 35 2.62 -1.83 -26.89
N GLU A 36 1.47 -1.17 -26.75
CA GLU A 36 1.39 0.19 -26.21
C GLU A 36 1.24 0.21 -24.69
N ILE A 37 0.78 -0.91 -24.11
CA ILE A 37 0.57 -1.05 -22.66
C ILE A 37 1.81 -1.66 -22.00
N LEU A 38 2.34 -2.73 -22.58
CA LEU A 38 3.49 -3.46 -22.04
C LEU A 38 4.37 -4.00 -23.17
N ARG A 39 5.61 -3.51 -23.27
CA ARG A 39 6.61 -3.95 -24.25
C ARG A 39 7.55 -5.01 -23.69
N GLU A 40 6.95 -6.05 -23.12
CA GLU A 40 7.68 -7.15 -22.51
C GLU A 40 7.42 -8.51 -23.18
N VAL A 41 8.39 -9.40 -23.00
CA VAL A 41 8.31 -10.82 -23.38
C VAL A 41 7.25 -11.52 -22.52
N ARG A 42 6.81 -12.70 -22.97
CA ARG A 42 5.71 -13.52 -22.44
C ARG A 42 4.34 -13.04 -22.90
N GLU A 43 3.71 -13.86 -23.75
CA GLU A 43 2.43 -13.52 -24.37
C GLU A 43 1.27 -13.56 -23.37
N PHE A 44 1.30 -14.45 -22.38
CA PHE A 44 0.20 -14.57 -21.43
C PHE A 44 0.10 -13.33 -20.54
N GLU A 45 1.18 -12.92 -19.88
CA GLU A 45 1.25 -11.76 -18.98
C GLU A 45 1.02 -10.43 -19.72
N ARG A 46 1.56 -10.30 -20.95
CA ARG A 46 1.26 -9.14 -21.81
C ARG A 46 -0.21 -9.12 -22.21
N GLY A 47 -0.76 -10.26 -22.60
CA GLY A 47 -2.15 -10.41 -23.00
C GLY A 47 -3.12 -10.14 -21.84
N SER A 48 -2.85 -10.68 -20.65
CA SER A 48 -3.66 -10.48 -19.44
C SER A 48 -3.63 -9.03 -18.98
N THR A 49 -2.45 -8.39 -18.97
CA THR A 49 -2.30 -6.97 -18.64
C THR A 49 -3.09 -6.09 -19.62
N ALA A 50 -3.00 -6.35 -20.92
CA ALA A 50 -3.77 -5.64 -21.93
C ALA A 50 -5.30 -5.87 -21.80
N ALA A 51 -5.71 -7.09 -21.43
CA ALA A 51 -7.10 -7.42 -21.19
C ALA A 51 -7.66 -6.71 -19.94
N VAL A 52 -6.91 -6.69 -18.83
CA VAL A 52 -7.27 -5.95 -17.61
C VAL A 52 -7.41 -4.46 -17.91
N ASN A 53 -6.45 -3.89 -18.66
CA ASN A 53 -6.53 -2.50 -19.11
C ASN A 53 -7.84 -2.22 -19.85
N ALA A 54 -8.12 -3.00 -20.90
CA ALA A 54 -9.30 -2.83 -21.74
C ALA A 54 -10.62 -3.03 -20.98
N PHE A 55 -10.63 -3.93 -19.99
CA PHE A 55 -11.80 -4.21 -19.16
C PHE A 55 -12.15 -3.00 -18.27
N VAL A 56 -11.15 -2.36 -17.67
CA VAL A 56 -11.35 -1.25 -16.73
C VAL A 56 -11.50 0.10 -17.45
N GLN A 57 -10.90 0.27 -18.63
CA GLN A 57 -10.81 1.54 -19.36
C GLN A 57 -12.13 2.31 -19.48
N PRO A 58 -13.25 1.70 -19.92
CA PRO A 58 -14.48 2.46 -20.10
C PRO A 58 -15.08 2.96 -18.79
N VAL A 59 -14.90 2.21 -17.69
CA VAL A 59 -15.43 2.56 -16.37
C VAL A 59 -14.63 3.72 -15.79
N LEU A 60 -13.29 3.60 -15.78
CA LEU A 60 -12.43 4.63 -15.23
C LEU A 60 -12.49 5.91 -16.06
N ALA A 61 -12.50 5.81 -17.40
CA ALA A 61 -12.58 6.98 -18.27
C ALA A 61 -13.86 7.79 -18.05
N ARG A 62 -15.02 7.14 -17.93
CA ARG A 62 -16.28 7.84 -17.61
C ARG A 62 -16.24 8.50 -16.24
N TYR A 63 -15.63 7.84 -15.25
CA TYR A 63 -15.50 8.39 -13.91
C TYR A 63 -14.62 9.64 -13.90
N LEU A 64 -13.42 9.58 -14.47
CA LEU A 64 -12.46 10.68 -14.50
C LEU A 64 -12.98 11.88 -15.31
N LYS A 65 -13.60 11.65 -16.48
CA LYS A 65 -14.24 12.72 -17.26
C LYS A 65 -15.33 13.42 -16.47
N ARG A 66 -16.20 12.67 -15.79
CA ARG A 66 -17.27 13.25 -14.96
C ARG A 66 -16.73 14.00 -13.75
N LEU A 67 -15.71 13.46 -13.08
CA LEU A 67 -15.06 14.13 -11.96
C LEU A 67 -14.41 15.44 -12.41
N GLY A 68 -13.62 15.40 -13.49
CA GLY A 68 -12.98 16.58 -14.07
C GLY A 68 -13.99 17.65 -14.48
N GLN A 69 -15.11 17.28 -15.09
CA GLN A 69 -16.15 18.24 -15.43
C GLN A 69 -16.78 18.87 -14.18
N ARG A 70 -17.11 18.07 -13.15
CA ARG A 70 -17.67 18.60 -11.91
C ARG A 70 -16.72 19.54 -11.16
N LEU A 71 -15.41 19.27 -11.20
CA LEU A 71 -14.41 20.17 -10.63
C LEU A 71 -14.38 21.50 -11.37
N LYS A 72 -14.39 21.48 -12.72
CA LYS A 72 -14.47 22.69 -13.54
C LYS A 72 -15.76 23.48 -13.30
N ASP A 73 -16.90 22.79 -13.24
CA ASP A 73 -18.21 23.42 -12.96
C ASP A 73 -18.24 24.07 -11.56
N ALA A 74 -17.44 23.55 -10.62
CA ALA A 74 -17.24 24.12 -9.29
C ALA A 74 -16.17 25.22 -9.23
N GLY A 75 -15.60 25.63 -10.36
CA GLY A 75 -14.58 26.68 -10.47
C GLY A 75 -13.14 26.22 -10.20
N ASN A 76 -12.88 24.91 -10.23
CA ASN A 76 -11.53 24.36 -10.12
C ASN A 76 -10.99 23.98 -11.50
N ASP A 77 -10.12 24.85 -12.02
CA ASP A 77 -9.45 24.68 -13.32
C ASP A 77 -8.07 24.01 -13.23
N HIS A 78 -7.70 23.49 -12.07
CA HIS A 78 -6.42 22.79 -11.89
C HIS A 78 -6.41 21.41 -12.56
N GLN A 79 -5.20 20.91 -12.81
CA GLN A 79 -5.01 19.59 -13.39
C GLN A 79 -5.42 18.49 -12.41
N LEU A 80 -6.25 17.56 -12.87
CA LEU A 80 -6.59 16.36 -12.11
C LEU A 80 -5.48 15.31 -12.30
N LEU A 81 -4.80 14.97 -11.21
CA LEU A 81 -3.79 13.93 -11.17
C LEU A 81 -4.37 12.67 -10.51
N VAL A 82 -3.87 11.51 -10.95
CA VAL A 82 -4.29 10.18 -10.53
C VAL A 82 -3.08 9.41 -10.05
N MET A 83 -3.24 8.74 -8.91
CA MET A 83 -2.21 7.91 -8.31
C MET A 83 -2.00 6.62 -9.08
N GLN A 84 -0.73 6.23 -9.25
CA GLN A 84 -0.30 4.98 -9.85
C GLN A 84 -0.02 3.92 -8.79
N GLY A 85 -0.06 2.65 -9.19
CA GLY A 85 0.41 1.54 -8.37
C GLY A 85 1.89 1.63 -8.02
N ASN A 86 2.74 2.27 -8.84
CA ASN A 86 4.18 2.44 -8.58
C ASN A 86 4.54 3.57 -7.58
N GLY A 87 3.54 4.21 -6.96
CA GLY A 87 3.72 5.30 -6.00
C GLY A 87 3.92 6.69 -6.63
N GLY A 88 3.97 6.79 -7.96
CA GLY A 88 3.95 8.07 -8.66
C GLY A 88 2.54 8.53 -9.02
N ILE A 89 2.42 9.74 -9.56
CA ILE A 89 1.16 10.24 -10.10
C ILE A 89 1.29 10.59 -11.57
N LEU A 90 0.16 10.55 -12.27
CA LEU A 90 0.05 10.88 -13.68
C LEU A 90 -1.22 11.71 -13.93
N ASN A 91 -1.35 12.37 -15.09
CA ASN A 91 -2.56 13.14 -15.36
C ASN A 91 -3.80 12.25 -15.62
N ALA A 92 -5.00 12.79 -15.41
CA ALA A 92 -6.22 12.02 -15.62
C ALA A 92 -6.31 11.43 -17.04
N SER A 93 -5.95 12.19 -18.07
CA SER A 93 -6.09 11.74 -19.47
C SER A 93 -5.20 10.54 -19.81
N ALA A 94 -3.99 10.43 -19.25
CA ALA A 94 -3.19 9.21 -19.42
C ALA A 94 -3.76 8.04 -18.58
N ALA A 95 -4.40 8.31 -17.44
CA ALA A 95 -5.03 7.25 -16.63
C ALA A 95 -6.29 6.70 -17.33
N GLU A 96 -6.98 7.52 -18.12
CA GLU A 96 -8.07 7.09 -18.99
C GLU A 96 -7.60 6.14 -20.10
N ARG A 97 -6.34 6.27 -20.56
CA ARG A 97 -5.76 5.42 -21.62
C ARG A 97 -5.16 4.13 -21.06
N GLN A 98 -4.48 4.24 -19.91
CA GLN A 98 -3.78 3.14 -19.26
C GLN A 98 -4.26 2.94 -17.82
N PRO A 99 -5.55 2.65 -17.59
CA PRO A 99 -6.10 2.40 -16.24
C PRO A 99 -5.38 1.30 -15.47
N VAL A 100 -4.72 0.35 -16.15
CA VAL A 100 -3.97 -0.72 -15.49
C VAL A 100 -2.87 -0.18 -14.58
N GLN A 101 -2.31 1.00 -14.88
CA GLN A 101 -1.32 1.68 -14.03
C GLN A 101 -1.88 2.12 -12.67
N THR A 102 -3.20 2.16 -12.51
CA THR A 102 -3.88 2.61 -11.28
C THR A 102 -4.24 1.46 -10.33
N VAL A 103 -3.94 0.22 -10.73
CA VAL A 103 -4.11 -0.97 -9.88
C VAL A 103 -3.25 -0.81 -8.63
N MET A 104 -3.84 -1.06 -7.45
CA MET A 104 -3.19 -0.87 -6.13
C MET A 104 -2.75 0.58 -5.80
N SER A 105 -3.28 1.59 -6.50
CA SER A 105 -2.90 3.00 -6.28
C SER A 105 -3.16 3.53 -4.86
N GLY A 106 -4.24 3.09 -4.20
CA GLY A 106 -4.56 3.50 -2.83
C GLY A 106 -3.49 3.08 -1.81
N PRO A 107 -3.23 1.77 -1.65
CA PRO A 107 -2.17 1.31 -0.74
C PRO A 107 -0.77 1.79 -1.15
N ALA A 108 -0.50 1.96 -2.46
CA ALA A 108 0.74 2.57 -2.92
C ALA A 108 0.91 4.01 -2.41
N ALA A 109 -0.18 4.78 -2.31
CA ALA A 109 -0.15 6.11 -1.71
C ALA A 109 0.16 6.07 -0.21
N GLY A 110 -0.46 5.14 0.51
CA GLY A 110 -0.13 4.88 1.91
C GLY A 110 1.35 4.58 2.12
N ALA A 111 1.93 3.71 1.28
CA ALA A 111 3.35 3.37 1.34
C ALA A 111 4.27 4.58 1.05
N VAL A 112 3.92 5.42 0.08
CA VAL A 112 4.67 6.66 -0.20
C VAL A 112 4.58 7.64 0.96
N ALA A 113 3.39 7.80 1.56
CA ALA A 113 3.22 8.64 2.74
C ALA A 113 4.04 8.12 3.92
N ALA A 114 3.98 6.82 4.20
CA ALA A 114 4.77 6.16 5.24
C ALA A 114 6.27 6.40 5.05
N ALA A 115 6.77 6.23 3.82
CA ALA A 115 8.17 6.49 3.50
C ALA A 115 8.58 7.95 3.73
N HIS A 116 7.72 8.90 3.37
CA HIS A 116 7.97 10.33 3.57
C HIS A 116 7.94 10.72 5.05
N ILE A 117 6.87 10.33 5.77
CA ILE A 117 6.67 10.62 7.19
C ILE A 117 7.74 9.96 8.04
N GLY A 118 8.07 8.69 7.74
CA GLY A 118 9.12 7.97 8.46
C GLY A 118 10.47 8.64 8.32
N ARG A 119 10.90 9.03 7.09
CA ARG A 119 12.16 9.77 6.91
C ARG A 119 12.19 11.06 7.73
N GLN A 120 11.08 11.82 7.74
CA GLN A 120 11.00 13.04 8.53
C GLN A 120 11.10 12.76 10.04
N ALA A 121 10.51 11.66 10.51
CA ALA A 121 10.59 11.20 11.89
C ALA A 121 11.91 10.46 12.23
N GLY A 122 12.84 10.31 11.27
CA GLY A 122 14.13 9.64 11.48
C GLY A 122 14.13 8.11 11.33
N PHE A 123 13.10 7.54 10.69
CA PHE A 123 12.93 6.11 10.46
C PHE A 123 12.91 5.78 8.97
N GLU A 124 13.95 5.08 8.49
CA GLU A 124 14.08 4.72 7.07
C GLU A 124 13.61 3.30 6.74
N ASN A 125 13.63 2.40 7.73
CA ASN A 125 13.18 1.02 7.58
C ASN A 125 11.82 0.84 8.26
N LEU A 126 10.77 0.71 7.46
CA LEU A 126 9.39 0.61 7.96
C LEU A 126 8.67 -0.62 7.41
N ILE A 127 7.80 -1.18 8.25
CA ILE A 127 6.73 -2.07 7.81
C ILE A 127 5.45 -1.24 7.86
N ALA A 128 4.97 -0.80 6.70
CA ALA A 128 3.78 0.03 6.62
C ALA A 128 2.52 -0.83 6.52
N CYS A 129 1.59 -0.58 7.42
CA CYS A 129 0.37 -1.37 7.64
C CYS A 129 -0.87 -0.47 7.56
N ASP A 130 -1.65 -0.61 6.49
CA ASP A 130 -2.97 0.01 6.34
C ASP A 130 -4.05 -0.97 6.77
N MET A 131 -4.79 -0.68 7.83
CA MET A 131 -5.97 -1.49 8.18
C MET A 131 -7.24 -0.65 8.04
N GLY A 132 -8.07 -1.06 7.09
CA GLY A 132 -9.41 -0.51 6.89
C GLY A 132 -10.51 -1.37 7.49
N GLY A 133 -11.74 -1.18 7.01
CA GLY A 133 -12.89 -2.02 7.38
C GLY A 133 -12.92 -3.38 6.67
N THR A 134 -12.22 -3.54 5.56
CA THR A 134 -12.33 -4.74 4.70
C THR A 134 -11.01 -5.49 4.53
N SER A 135 -9.90 -4.78 4.53
CA SER A 135 -8.59 -5.29 4.14
C SER A 135 -7.49 -4.76 5.06
N PHE A 136 -6.38 -5.47 5.00
CA PHE A 136 -5.12 -5.11 5.60
C PHE A 136 -4.04 -5.20 4.53
N ASP A 137 -3.40 -4.07 4.27
CA ASP A 137 -2.34 -3.92 3.28
C ASP A 137 -1.01 -3.73 4.00
N VAL A 138 -0.01 -4.55 3.63
CA VAL A 138 1.34 -4.49 4.19
C VAL A 138 2.34 -4.24 3.07
N SER A 139 3.25 -3.28 3.30
CA SER A 139 4.36 -3.00 2.41
C SER A 139 5.65 -2.77 3.20
N LEU A 140 6.78 -3.12 2.59
CA LEU A 140 8.10 -2.93 3.17
C LEU A 140 8.75 -1.68 2.57
N ILE A 141 9.34 -0.85 3.43
CA ILE A 141 10.10 0.34 3.07
C ILE A 141 11.51 0.16 3.58
N LEU A 142 12.49 0.24 2.68
CA LEU A 142 13.91 0.04 2.95
C LEU A 142 14.68 1.30 2.56
N GLY A 143 15.47 1.85 3.47
CA GLY A 143 16.22 3.09 3.20
C GLY A 143 15.31 4.24 2.75
N GLY A 144 14.10 4.30 3.29
CA GLY A 144 13.07 5.27 2.92
C GLY A 144 12.41 5.03 1.57
N THR A 145 12.68 3.96 0.84
CA THR A 145 12.05 3.72 -0.47
C THR A 145 11.09 2.54 -0.40
N PRO A 146 9.80 2.70 -0.80
CA PRO A 146 8.89 1.57 -0.92
C PRO A 146 9.43 0.54 -1.91
N ALA A 147 9.41 -0.74 -1.52
CA ALA A 147 9.79 -1.82 -2.43
C ALA A 147 8.84 -1.84 -3.65
N LEU A 148 9.39 -2.06 -4.84
CA LEU A 148 8.63 -2.20 -6.08
C LEU A 148 8.67 -3.65 -6.56
N SER A 149 7.54 -4.14 -7.08
CA SER A 149 7.43 -5.37 -7.85
C SER A 149 7.13 -5.04 -9.31
N ALA A 150 7.63 -5.88 -10.23
CA ALA A 150 7.31 -5.81 -11.65
C ALA A 150 6.00 -6.55 -12.00
N GLU A 151 5.54 -7.43 -11.12
CA GLU A 151 4.37 -8.28 -11.35
C GLU A 151 3.50 -8.41 -10.10
N LYS A 152 2.21 -8.65 -10.33
CA LYS A 152 1.25 -9.02 -9.29
C LYS A 152 0.18 -9.93 -9.87
N ASP A 153 -0.12 -10.99 -9.14
CA ASP A 153 -1.31 -11.80 -9.40
C ASP A 153 -2.54 -11.13 -8.79
N LEU A 154 -3.51 -10.84 -9.65
CA LEU A 154 -4.86 -10.51 -9.21
C LEU A 154 -5.61 -11.79 -8.82
N ALA A 155 -6.78 -11.62 -8.20
CA ALA A 155 -7.67 -12.73 -7.87
C ALA A 155 -7.86 -13.68 -9.07
N TYR A 156 -7.98 -14.98 -8.77
CA TYR A 156 -8.08 -16.05 -9.77
C TYR A 156 -6.81 -16.28 -10.62
N GLY A 157 -5.65 -15.76 -10.18
CA GLY A 157 -4.36 -16.01 -10.82
C GLY A 157 -4.19 -15.28 -12.16
N VAL A 158 -4.75 -14.07 -12.27
CA VAL A 158 -4.58 -13.23 -13.46
C VAL A 158 -3.34 -12.35 -13.24
N PRO A 159 -2.21 -12.61 -13.92
CA PRO A 159 -1.01 -11.82 -13.74
C PRO A 159 -1.18 -10.46 -14.39
N VAL A 160 -0.69 -9.43 -13.72
CA VAL A 160 -0.56 -8.07 -14.25
C VAL A 160 0.89 -7.63 -14.08
N HIS A 161 1.51 -7.26 -15.19
CA HIS A 161 2.95 -7.02 -15.27
C HIS A 161 3.22 -5.52 -15.53
N VAL A 162 2.80 -4.69 -14.58
CA VAL A 162 3.12 -3.26 -14.53
C VAL A 162 3.86 -2.95 -13.24
N PRO A 163 4.84 -2.03 -13.23
CA PRO A 163 5.52 -1.64 -12.01
C PRO A 163 4.53 -1.18 -10.93
N MET A 164 4.64 -1.73 -9.73
CA MET A 164 3.81 -1.34 -8.60
C MET A 164 4.56 -1.47 -7.28
N VAL A 165 4.14 -0.73 -6.26
CA VAL A 165 4.60 -0.94 -4.90
C VAL A 165 4.23 -2.35 -4.48
N ASP A 166 5.19 -3.04 -3.88
CA ASP A 166 5.08 -4.40 -3.42
C ASP A 166 4.22 -4.44 -2.15
N ILE A 167 2.92 -4.58 -2.38
CA ILE A 167 1.89 -4.64 -1.34
C ILE A 167 1.30 -6.03 -1.29
N HIS A 168 1.34 -6.61 -0.09
CA HIS A 168 0.58 -7.80 0.23
C HIS A 168 -0.73 -7.42 0.91
N THR A 169 -1.84 -7.91 0.38
CA THR A 169 -3.19 -7.59 0.87
C THR A 169 -3.85 -8.85 1.37
N ILE A 170 -4.39 -8.81 2.59
CA ILE A 170 -5.27 -9.87 3.11
C ILE A 170 -6.66 -9.32 3.41
N GLY A 171 -7.67 -10.19 3.31
CA GLY A 171 -9.07 -9.89 3.64
C GLY A 171 -9.35 -9.86 5.14
N ALA A 172 -8.57 -9.07 5.88
CA ALA A 172 -8.71 -8.87 7.32
C ALA A 172 -8.78 -7.38 7.62
N GLY A 173 -9.87 -6.91 8.21
CA GLY A 173 -10.09 -5.51 8.57
C GLY A 173 -11.08 -5.40 9.74
N GLY A 174 -11.42 -4.18 10.14
CA GLY A 174 -12.36 -3.96 11.25
C GLY A 174 -13.73 -4.63 11.04
N GLY A 175 -14.22 -4.66 9.80
CA GLY A 175 -15.48 -5.31 9.42
C GLY A 175 -15.37 -6.80 9.12
N SER A 176 -14.20 -7.44 9.27
CA SER A 176 -14.08 -8.88 9.02
C SER A 176 -14.97 -9.68 9.97
N ILE A 177 -15.77 -10.56 9.40
CA ILE A 177 -16.81 -11.30 10.12
C ILE A 177 -16.20 -12.47 10.88
N ALA A 178 -16.51 -12.57 12.16
CA ALA A 178 -16.18 -13.69 13.02
C ALA A 178 -17.28 -14.77 12.95
N ARG A 179 -16.87 -16.04 12.82
CA ARG A 179 -17.77 -17.20 12.86
C ARG A 179 -17.04 -18.44 13.36
N VAL A 180 -17.79 -19.41 13.89
CA VAL A 180 -17.31 -20.78 14.05
C VAL A 180 -17.68 -21.59 12.81
N ASP A 181 -16.70 -22.22 12.18
CA ASP A 181 -16.93 -23.04 10.98
C ASP A 181 -17.49 -24.43 11.33
N ALA A 182 -17.84 -25.21 10.29
CA ALA A 182 -18.40 -26.56 10.48
C ALA A 182 -17.44 -27.54 11.17
N ALA A 183 -16.14 -27.22 11.26
CA ALA A 183 -15.14 -28.00 11.98
C ALA A 183 -14.98 -27.55 13.44
N GLY A 184 -15.76 -26.57 13.91
CA GLY A 184 -15.67 -26.03 15.26
C GLY A 184 -14.53 -25.05 15.45
N LEU A 185 -13.92 -24.53 14.38
CA LEU A 185 -12.81 -23.59 14.46
C LEU A 185 -13.31 -22.14 14.33
N LEU A 186 -12.78 -21.26 15.18
CA LEU A 186 -12.99 -19.82 15.06
C LEU A 186 -12.28 -19.28 13.81
N ARG A 187 -13.04 -18.63 12.93
CA ARG A 187 -12.57 -17.96 11.72
C ARG A 187 -12.96 -16.49 11.77
N VAL A 188 -12.03 -15.63 11.38
CA VAL A 188 -12.27 -14.20 11.14
C VAL A 188 -11.96 -13.92 9.67
N GLY A 189 -12.90 -13.35 8.94
CA GLY A 189 -12.78 -13.16 7.49
C GLY A 189 -12.92 -14.47 6.67
N PRO A 190 -12.64 -14.44 5.36
CA PRO A 190 -12.29 -13.25 4.56
C PRO A 190 -13.51 -12.36 4.24
N GLU A 191 -14.73 -12.81 4.55
CA GLU A 191 -15.94 -12.01 4.40
C GLU A 191 -15.90 -10.80 5.33
N SER A 192 -16.31 -9.64 4.80
CA SER A 192 -16.43 -8.39 5.56
C SER A 192 -17.88 -7.89 5.53
N ALA A 193 -18.30 -7.27 6.63
CA ALA A 193 -19.57 -6.56 6.72
C ALA A 193 -19.59 -5.24 5.93
N GLY A 194 -18.42 -4.80 5.43
CA GLY A 194 -18.26 -3.54 4.68
C GLY A 194 -18.63 -2.32 5.51
N ALA A 195 -19.02 -1.24 4.83
CA ALA A 195 -19.59 -0.06 5.48
C ALA A 195 -21.12 -0.18 5.69
N GLU A 196 -21.80 -0.93 4.82
CA GLU A 196 -23.25 -1.14 4.85
C GLU A 196 -23.55 -2.63 4.58
N PRO A 197 -24.17 -3.36 5.53
CA PRO A 197 -24.70 -2.87 6.81
C PRO A 197 -23.60 -2.57 7.85
N GLY A 198 -22.35 -3.04 7.64
CA GLY A 198 -21.25 -2.83 8.58
C GLY A 198 -21.36 -3.63 9.88
N PRO A 199 -20.41 -3.40 10.82
CA PRO A 199 -20.41 -4.00 12.16
C PRO A 199 -21.77 -3.88 12.88
N VAL A 200 -22.05 -4.83 13.78
CA VAL A 200 -23.30 -4.84 14.58
C VAL A 200 -23.43 -3.56 15.39
N CYS A 201 -22.31 -3.06 15.91
CA CYS A 201 -22.22 -1.84 16.69
C CYS A 201 -22.59 -0.56 15.92
N TYR A 202 -22.64 -0.59 14.58
CA TYR A 202 -23.02 0.59 13.78
C TYR A 202 -24.54 0.82 13.72
N GLY A 203 -25.34 -0.17 14.11
CA GLY A 203 -26.81 -0.06 14.19
C GLY A 203 -27.54 0.04 12.84
N ARG A 204 -26.88 -0.34 11.73
CA ARG A 204 -27.47 -0.29 10.37
C ARG A 204 -28.08 -1.64 9.92
N GLY A 205 -28.39 -2.52 10.87
CA GLY A 205 -28.95 -3.86 10.59
C GLY A 205 -27.91 -4.97 10.40
N GLY A 206 -26.63 -4.72 10.68
CA GLY A 206 -25.61 -5.76 10.75
C GLY A 206 -25.91 -6.73 11.89
N ALA A 207 -25.82 -8.04 11.62
CA ALA A 207 -26.18 -9.09 12.59
C ALA A 207 -25.05 -10.09 12.89
N LYS A 208 -23.99 -10.10 12.08
CA LYS A 208 -22.84 -11.00 12.25
C LYS A 208 -21.72 -10.24 12.97
N PRO A 209 -21.13 -10.77 14.05
CA PRO A 209 -20.09 -10.05 14.79
C PRO A 209 -18.82 -9.88 13.95
N THR A 210 -18.12 -8.77 14.17
CA THR A 210 -16.91 -8.36 13.46
C THR A 210 -15.75 -8.05 14.40
N VAL A 211 -14.57 -7.78 13.85
CA VAL A 211 -13.39 -7.31 14.61
C VAL A 211 -13.69 -5.99 15.34
N THR A 212 -14.41 -5.05 14.73
CA THR A 212 -14.84 -3.80 15.39
C THR A 212 -15.78 -4.07 16.55
N ASP A 213 -16.69 -5.04 16.42
CA ASP A 213 -17.60 -5.44 17.51
C ASP A 213 -16.82 -6.01 18.69
N ALA A 214 -15.82 -6.85 18.43
CA ALA A 214 -14.93 -7.36 19.48
C ALA A 214 -14.14 -6.23 20.17
N ASN A 215 -13.63 -5.26 19.41
CA ASN A 215 -12.97 -4.08 19.99
C ASN A 215 -13.92 -3.24 20.86
N LEU A 216 -15.19 -3.06 20.47
CA LEU A 216 -16.19 -2.40 21.32
C LEU A 216 -16.42 -3.21 22.61
N MET A 217 -16.61 -4.53 22.49
CA MET A 217 -16.86 -5.40 23.63
C MET A 217 -15.72 -5.38 24.67
N LEU A 218 -14.48 -5.19 24.22
CA LEU A 218 -13.29 -5.07 25.06
C LEU A 218 -12.96 -3.64 25.50
N GLY A 219 -13.85 -2.67 25.21
CA GLY A 219 -13.66 -1.27 25.59
C GLY A 219 -12.59 -0.52 24.79
N ARG A 220 -12.10 -1.06 23.67
CA ARG A 220 -11.05 -0.41 22.88
C ARG A 220 -11.56 0.71 21.98
N VAL A 221 -12.84 0.71 21.58
CA VAL A 221 -13.45 1.74 20.72
C VAL A 221 -14.79 2.25 21.24
N GLU A 222 -15.19 3.46 20.85
CA GLU A 222 -16.52 4.05 21.09
C GLU A 222 -17.17 4.44 19.74
N PRO A 223 -18.00 3.57 19.14
CA PRO A 223 -18.53 3.79 17.78
C PRO A 223 -19.42 5.03 17.63
N SER A 224 -19.97 5.56 18.72
CA SER A 224 -20.79 6.78 18.68
C SER A 224 -20.01 8.02 18.20
N GLY A 225 -18.67 7.99 18.29
CA GLY A 225 -17.79 9.04 17.76
C GLY A 225 -17.36 8.85 16.29
N PHE A 226 -17.70 7.74 15.64
CA PHE A 226 -17.21 7.43 14.30
C PHE A 226 -17.98 8.17 13.20
N ALA A 227 -17.23 8.67 12.20
CA ALA A 227 -17.81 9.35 11.05
C ALA A 227 -18.87 8.48 10.35
N GLY A 228 -20.09 9.01 10.26
CA GLY A 228 -21.22 8.35 9.61
C GLY A 228 -22.03 7.40 10.49
N VAL A 229 -21.62 7.08 11.72
CA VAL A 229 -22.41 6.26 12.65
C VAL A 229 -23.37 7.16 13.44
N SER A 230 -24.65 7.19 13.05
CA SER A 230 -25.66 8.04 13.69
C SER A 230 -26.50 7.33 14.76
N GLN A 231 -26.47 5.99 14.79
CA GLN A 231 -27.28 5.15 15.69
C GLN A 231 -26.44 3.97 16.21
N ALA A 232 -25.34 4.25 16.91
CA ALA A 232 -24.50 3.20 17.46
C ALA A 232 -25.29 2.30 18.42
N HIS A 233 -25.13 0.99 18.28
CA HIS A 233 -25.63 0.03 19.25
C HIS A 233 -24.63 -0.11 20.40
N GLY A 234 -25.15 -0.26 21.62
CA GLY A 234 -24.34 -0.50 22.82
C GLY A 234 -23.82 -1.94 22.92
N THR A 235 -23.01 -2.18 23.95
CA THR A 235 -22.35 -3.47 24.22
C THR A 235 -23.33 -4.63 24.39
N GLU A 236 -24.56 -4.40 24.85
CA GLU A 236 -25.56 -5.47 25.03
C GLU A 236 -25.91 -6.20 23.73
N VAL A 237 -26.13 -5.46 22.64
CA VAL A 237 -26.48 -6.04 21.33
C VAL A 237 -25.29 -6.79 20.75
N VAL A 238 -24.10 -6.24 20.92
CA VAL A 238 -22.84 -6.87 20.49
C VAL A 238 -22.54 -8.13 21.29
N ALA A 239 -22.76 -8.11 22.60
CA ALA A 239 -22.59 -9.26 23.47
C ALA A 239 -23.52 -10.42 23.06
N ALA A 240 -24.76 -10.13 22.69
CA ALA A 240 -25.69 -11.14 22.19
C ALA A 240 -25.22 -11.74 20.85
N ALA A 241 -24.72 -10.92 19.92
CA ALA A 241 -24.20 -11.38 18.63
C ALA A 241 -22.94 -12.24 18.79
N LEU A 242 -21.99 -11.82 19.62
CA LEU A 242 -20.78 -12.57 19.95
C LEU A 242 -21.10 -13.87 20.70
N GLY A 243 -22.01 -13.80 21.68
CA GLY A 243 -22.48 -14.96 22.44
C GLY A 243 -23.06 -16.02 21.50
N SER A 244 -24.03 -15.66 20.68
CA SER A 244 -24.69 -16.61 19.78
C SER A 244 -23.75 -17.20 18.71
N ALA A 245 -22.90 -16.37 18.09
CA ALA A 245 -22.09 -16.82 16.96
C ALA A 245 -20.78 -17.52 17.38
N ILE A 246 -20.23 -17.19 18.55
CA ILE A 246 -18.88 -17.59 18.99
C ILE A 246 -18.89 -18.16 20.40
N GLY A 247 -19.57 -17.50 21.35
CA GLY A 247 -19.63 -17.90 22.75
C GLY A 247 -20.26 -19.28 22.96
N ASP A 248 -21.50 -19.47 22.50
CA ASP A 248 -22.26 -20.71 22.66
C ASP A 248 -21.55 -21.92 22.02
N PRO A 249 -21.00 -21.83 20.78
CA PRO A 249 -20.29 -22.95 20.17
C PRO A 249 -18.95 -23.31 20.83
N LEU A 250 -18.26 -22.33 21.44
CA LEU A 250 -16.92 -22.52 22.03
C LEU A 250 -16.92 -22.55 23.57
N ALA A 251 -18.09 -22.46 24.20
CA ALA A 251 -18.25 -22.34 25.65
C ALA A 251 -17.49 -21.14 26.26
N LEU A 252 -17.58 -19.98 25.61
CA LEU A 252 -17.01 -18.71 26.07
C LEU A 252 -18.13 -17.73 26.41
N ASP A 253 -17.87 -16.82 27.35
CA ASP A 253 -18.71 -15.64 27.52
C ASP A 253 -18.43 -14.59 26.43
N ALA A 254 -19.19 -13.50 26.40
CA ALA A 254 -19.04 -12.48 25.36
C ALA A 254 -17.65 -11.81 25.35
N VAL A 255 -17.03 -11.65 26.53
CA VAL A 255 -15.69 -11.06 26.67
C VAL A 255 -14.63 -12.02 26.15
N GLY A 256 -14.68 -13.29 26.55
CA GLY A 256 -13.80 -14.34 26.06
C GLY A 256 -13.95 -14.58 24.57
N ALA A 257 -15.17 -14.52 24.04
CA ALA A 257 -15.44 -14.57 22.60
C ALA A 257 -14.80 -13.39 21.86
N ALA A 258 -14.95 -12.16 22.37
CA ALA A 258 -14.31 -10.98 21.78
C ALA A 258 -12.78 -11.06 21.80
N ALA A 259 -12.19 -11.48 22.93
CA ALA A 259 -10.75 -11.69 23.06
C ALA A 259 -10.24 -12.75 22.09
N ALA A 260 -10.96 -13.87 21.93
CA ALA A 260 -10.61 -14.91 20.97
C ALA A 260 -10.68 -14.40 19.52
N VAL A 261 -11.69 -13.58 19.19
CA VAL A 261 -11.80 -12.95 17.86
C VAL A 261 -10.60 -12.05 17.57
N LEU A 262 -10.20 -11.20 18.52
CA LEU A 262 -9.03 -10.34 18.34
C LEU A 262 -7.74 -11.15 18.24
N ALA A 263 -7.57 -12.20 19.06
CA ALA A 263 -6.40 -13.07 18.99
C ALA A 263 -6.28 -13.77 17.61
N VAL A 264 -7.39 -14.28 17.07
CA VAL A 264 -7.39 -14.90 15.72
C VAL A 264 -7.11 -13.85 14.64
N ALA A 265 -7.69 -12.65 14.74
CA ALA A 265 -7.43 -11.57 13.80
C ALA A 265 -5.95 -11.12 13.85
N GLY A 266 -5.41 -10.88 15.06
CA GLY A 266 -4.02 -10.50 15.29
C GLY A 266 -3.04 -11.50 14.69
N ASN A 267 -3.26 -12.80 14.88
CA ASN A 267 -2.45 -13.84 14.26
C ASN A 267 -2.45 -13.81 12.72
N GLN A 268 -3.59 -13.49 12.09
CA GLN A 268 -3.66 -13.34 10.62
C GLN A 268 -2.89 -12.11 10.14
N LEU A 269 -3.04 -10.97 10.83
CA LEU A 269 -2.32 -9.73 10.52
C LEU A 269 -0.81 -9.91 10.70
N ALA A 270 -0.39 -10.54 11.80
CA ALA A 270 1.01 -10.87 12.06
C ALA A 270 1.60 -11.81 11.00
N SER A 271 0.83 -12.80 10.55
CA SER A 271 1.25 -13.69 9.46
C SER A 271 1.47 -12.95 8.14
N ALA A 272 0.62 -11.98 7.80
CA ALA A 272 0.82 -11.14 6.61
C ALA A 272 2.09 -10.29 6.71
N ILE A 273 2.41 -9.77 7.90
CA ILE A 273 3.66 -9.03 8.12
C ILE A 273 4.88 -9.95 7.96
N ARG A 274 4.84 -11.19 8.49
CA ARG A 274 5.94 -12.17 8.34
C ARG A 274 6.21 -12.52 6.88
N LEU A 275 5.17 -12.61 6.05
CA LEU A 275 5.30 -12.89 4.62
C LEU A 275 6.04 -11.77 3.85
N VAL A 276 5.84 -10.51 4.22
CA VAL A 276 6.51 -9.39 3.53
C VAL A 276 7.87 -9.02 4.11
N SER A 277 8.20 -9.52 5.31
CA SER A 277 9.47 -9.27 6.01
C SER A 277 10.36 -10.52 5.99
N VAL A 278 10.09 -11.47 6.90
CA VAL A 278 10.91 -12.66 7.15
C VAL A 278 11.09 -13.51 5.89
N GLU A 279 10.02 -13.79 5.14
CA GLU A 279 10.14 -14.60 3.92
C GLU A 279 10.94 -13.91 2.80
N LYS A 280 11.12 -12.60 2.90
CA LYS A 280 11.99 -11.81 2.00
C LYS A 280 13.40 -11.60 2.55
N GLY A 281 13.71 -12.16 3.73
CA GLY A 281 15.03 -12.08 4.36
C GLY A 281 15.24 -10.86 5.25
N HIS A 282 14.17 -10.18 5.68
CA HIS A 282 14.24 -9.00 6.54
C HIS A 282 13.77 -9.33 7.97
N ASP A 283 14.60 -9.03 8.97
CA ASP A 283 14.29 -9.20 10.38
C ASP A 283 13.39 -8.06 10.88
N PRO A 284 12.17 -8.30 11.37
CA PRO A 284 11.26 -7.25 11.86
C PRO A 284 11.84 -6.35 12.96
N ARG A 285 12.84 -6.82 13.71
CA ARG A 285 13.50 -6.05 14.79
C ARG A 285 14.26 -4.83 14.28
N ASP A 286 14.66 -4.84 13.01
CA ASP A 286 15.38 -3.73 12.36
C ASP A 286 14.41 -2.65 11.81
N PHE A 287 13.11 -2.82 12.02
CA PHE A 287 12.07 -1.98 11.44
C PHE A 287 11.26 -1.24 12.51
N THR A 288 10.54 -0.22 12.06
CA THR A 288 9.45 0.41 12.81
C THR A 288 8.13 0.07 12.14
N LEU A 289 7.12 -0.33 12.91
CA LEU A 289 5.78 -0.60 12.38
C LEU A 289 5.07 0.74 12.14
N PHE A 290 4.85 1.11 10.88
CA PHE A 290 4.10 2.31 10.53
C PHE A 290 2.61 1.95 10.40
N ALA A 291 1.79 2.35 11.37
CA ALA A 291 0.38 1.93 11.44
C ALA A 291 -0.57 3.05 11.03
N PHE A 292 -1.34 2.80 9.98
CA PHE A 292 -2.33 3.75 9.45
C PHE A 292 -3.60 3.06 8.97
N GLY A 293 -4.51 3.84 8.40
CA GLY A 293 -5.89 3.42 8.17
C GLY A 293 -6.75 3.60 9.43
N GLY A 294 -8.05 3.45 9.27
CA GLY A 294 -9.00 3.69 10.36
C GLY A 294 -8.89 2.69 11.52
N ALA A 295 -8.42 1.47 11.26
CA ALA A 295 -8.30 0.41 12.26
C ALA A 295 -6.84 0.02 12.57
N GLY A 296 -5.85 0.57 11.87
CA GLY A 296 -4.44 0.14 12.03
C GLY A 296 -3.89 0.44 13.42
N PRO A 297 -3.97 1.69 13.90
CA PRO A 297 -3.47 2.08 15.22
C PRO A 297 -4.13 1.35 16.40
N LEU A 298 -5.27 0.70 16.18
CA LEU A 298 -6.00 -0.05 17.20
C LEU A 298 -5.32 -1.37 17.58
N HIS A 299 -4.57 -1.94 16.63
CA HIS A 299 -3.91 -3.24 16.75
C HIS A 299 -2.38 -3.13 16.73
N ALA A 300 -1.83 -1.94 16.54
CA ALA A 300 -0.43 -1.75 16.18
C ALA A 300 0.55 -2.17 17.27
N VAL A 301 0.32 -1.80 18.53
CA VAL A 301 1.23 -2.11 19.65
C VAL A 301 1.24 -3.62 19.95
N GLU A 302 0.06 -4.24 19.97
CA GLU A 302 -0.10 -5.70 20.12
C GLU A 302 0.60 -6.46 18.99
N LEU A 303 0.42 -6.03 17.73
CA LEU A 303 1.09 -6.64 16.57
C LEU A 303 2.61 -6.46 16.62
N ALA A 304 3.09 -5.28 16.99
CA ALA A 304 4.51 -5.02 17.12
C ALA A 304 5.14 -5.91 18.20
N ARG A 305 4.47 -6.08 19.34
CA ARG A 305 4.90 -7.00 20.41
C ARG A 305 5.00 -8.44 19.94
N GLU A 306 3.95 -8.96 19.30
CA GLU A 306 3.90 -10.33 18.75
C GLU A 306 5.00 -10.60 17.71
N LEU A 307 5.44 -9.56 17.00
CA LEU A 307 6.48 -9.66 15.97
C LEU A 307 7.87 -9.27 16.46
N GLY A 308 8.02 -8.84 17.72
CA GLY A 308 9.26 -8.33 18.26
C GLY A 308 9.73 -7.01 17.63
N ILE A 309 8.82 -6.25 17.01
CA ILE A 309 9.13 -4.94 16.44
C ILE A 309 9.24 -3.94 17.60
N PRO A 310 10.36 -3.22 17.77
CA PRO A 310 10.60 -2.42 18.97
C PRO A 310 9.70 -1.18 19.07
N ARG A 311 9.27 -0.66 17.91
CA ARG A 311 8.65 0.66 17.79
C ARG A 311 7.46 0.66 16.84
N VAL A 312 6.46 1.45 17.17
CA VAL A 312 5.32 1.78 16.30
C VAL A 312 5.34 3.28 16.01
N LEU A 313 5.15 3.65 14.74
CA LEU A 313 4.94 5.02 14.30
C LEU A 313 3.50 5.18 13.81
N VAL A 314 2.72 6.02 14.49
CA VAL A 314 1.35 6.37 14.09
C VAL A 314 1.33 7.82 13.59
N PRO A 315 1.01 8.08 12.31
CA PRO A 315 1.03 9.42 11.78
C PRO A 315 -0.01 10.33 12.43
N ARG A 316 0.08 11.66 12.26
CA ARG A 316 -0.93 12.59 12.80
C ARG A 316 -2.35 12.28 12.35
N PHE A 317 -2.54 11.87 11.08
CA PHE A 317 -3.85 11.54 10.51
C PHE A 317 -3.87 10.14 9.85
N PRO A 318 -3.95 9.06 10.65
CA PRO A 318 -3.86 7.69 10.17
C PRO A 318 -4.96 7.32 9.17
N GLY A 319 -6.20 7.74 9.40
CA GLY A 319 -7.35 7.37 8.57
C GLY A 319 -7.36 8.01 7.18
N ILE A 320 -6.55 9.05 6.95
CA ILE A 320 -6.41 9.73 5.65
C ILE A 320 -4.98 9.70 5.10
N THR A 321 -4.10 8.87 5.66
CA THR A 321 -2.67 8.82 5.26
C THR A 321 -2.48 8.51 3.78
N SER A 322 -3.30 7.64 3.17
CA SER A 322 -3.24 7.37 1.73
C SER A 322 -3.60 8.60 0.89
N ALA A 323 -4.52 9.47 1.35
CA ALA A 323 -4.82 10.73 0.69
C ALA A 323 -3.64 11.72 0.79
N LEU A 324 -2.95 11.76 1.93
CA LEU A 324 -1.71 12.51 2.09
C LEU A 324 -0.61 11.97 1.17
N GLY A 325 -0.56 10.65 0.93
CA GLY A 325 0.32 10.03 -0.06
C GLY A 325 0.17 10.63 -1.45
N CYS A 326 -1.06 10.82 -1.92
CA CYS A 326 -1.33 11.48 -3.21
C CYS A 326 -0.78 12.92 -3.28
N LEU A 327 -0.71 13.62 -2.15
CA LEU A 327 -0.13 14.96 -2.06
C LEU A 327 1.41 14.92 -2.05
N LEU A 328 2.00 13.90 -1.44
CA LEU A 328 3.45 13.74 -1.28
C LEU A 328 4.14 13.05 -2.47
N SER A 329 3.39 12.34 -3.31
CA SER A 329 3.95 11.65 -4.47
C SER A 329 4.52 12.60 -5.53
N ASN A 330 5.58 12.17 -6.20
CA ASN A 330 6.13 12.84 -7.36
C ASN A 330 5.46 12.37 -8.65
N LEU A 331 5.64 13.15 -9.72
CA LEU A 331 5.34 12.66 -11.06
C LEU A 331 6.32 11.53 -11.38
N ARG A 332 5.84 10.44 -11.98
CA ARG A 332 6.68 9.29 -12.33
C ARG A 332 6.24 8.71 -13.66
N HIS A 333 7.20 8.48 -14.55
CA HIS A 333 7.02 7.72 -15.77
C HIS A 333 8.04 6.58 -15.82
N ASP A 334 7.56 5.36 -15.99
CA ASP A 334 8.39 4.17 -16.17
C ASP A 334 8.26 3.68 -17.62
N ASP A 335 9.39 3.55 -18.31
CA ASP A 335 9.46 2.98 -19.65
C ASP A 335 10.40 1.78 -19.64
N VAL A 336 10.06 0.74 -20.41
CA VAL A 336 10.83 -0.50 -20.48
C VAL A 336 10.97 -0.98 -21.92
N HIS A 337 12.13 -1.56 -22.22
CA HIS A 337 12.42 -2.16 -23.51
C HIS A 337 13.03 -3.54 -23.29
N SER A 338 12.31 -4.59 -23.70
CA SER A 338 12.82 -5.96 -23.65
C SER A 338 13.78 -6.28 -24.79
N LEU A 339 14.95 -6.85 -24.45
CA LEU A 339 16.01 -7.25 -25.39
C LEU A 339 16.22 -8.76 -25.41
N TRP A 340 16.26 -9.42 -24.25
CA TRP A 340 16.51 -10.87 -24.09
C TRP A 340 17.74 -11.37 -24.86
N ARG A 341 18.87 -10.68 -24.69
CA ARG A 341 20.15 -10.97 -25.36
C ARG A 341 21.23 -11.31 -24.34
N ALA A 342 22.26 -12.05 -24.75
CA ALA A 342 23.42 -12.21 -23.88
C ALA A 342 24.00 -10.82 -23.61
N LEU A 343 24.33 -10.52 -22.35
CA LEU A 343 24.82 -9.19 -21.98
C LEU A 343 26.07 -8.78 -22.78
N SER A 344 26.94 -9.74 -23.09
CA SER A 344 28.15 -9.57 -23.91
C SER A 344 27.89 -9.29 -25.40
N GLU A 345 26.66 -9.48 -25.87
CA GLU A 345 26.25 -9.23 -27.27
C GLU A 345 25.49 -7.92 -27.43
N VAL A 346 25.29 -7.16 -26.34
CA VAL A 346 24.58 -5.88 -26.36
C VAL A 346 25.57 -4.78 -26.71
N ASP A 347 25.29 -4.04 -27.78
CA ASP A 347 26.08 -2.87 -28.16
C ASP A 347 25.78 -1.71 -27.20
N ALA A 348 26.82 -1.05 -26.69
CA ALA A 348 26.65 0.05 -25.74
C ALA A 348 25.91 1.24 -26.36
N GLY A 349 26.19 1.57 -27.63
CA GLY A 349 25.51 2.66 -28.33
C GLY A 349 24.03 2.36 -28.60
N GLU A 350 23.68 1.11 -28.86
CA GLU A 350 22.29 0.65 -28.93
C GLU A 350 21.57 0.82 -27.59
N ALA A 351 22.18 0.39 -26.49
CA ALA A 351 21.61 0.50 -25.14
C ALA A 351 21.44 1.98 -24.71
N ASP A 352 22.45 2.81 -24.96
CA ASP A 352 22.40 4.25 -24.68
C ASP A 352 21.28 4.93 -25.47
N LYS A 353 21.13 4.59 -26.75
CA LYS A 353 20.03 5.12 -27.56
C LYS A 353 18.67 4.72 -27.00
N ILE A 354 18.52 3.49 -26.52
CA ILE A 354 17.27 3.04 -25.88
C ILE A 354 16.99 3.88 -24.63
N PHE A 355 17.99 4.10 -23.79
CA PHE A 355 17.86 4.94 -22.59
C PHE A 355 17.51 6.38 -22.92
N ASP A 356 18.17 6.99 -23.91
CA ASP A 356 17.89 8.36 -24.37
C ASP A 356 16.46 8.49 -24.89
N ASP A 357 16.02 7.53 -25.73
CA ASP A 357 14.67 7.51 -26.29
C ASP A 357 13.61 7.35 -25.19
N GLN A 358 13.87 6.53 -24.16
CA GLN A 358 12.99 6.36 -23.01
C GLN A 358 12.94 7.61 -22.13
N ALA A 359 14.10 8.22 -21.84
CA ALA A 359 14.21 9.45 -21.07
C ALA A 359 13.48 10.62 -21.75
N ALA A 360 13.60 10.73 -23.07
CA ALA A 360 12.90 11.74 -23.86
C ALA A 360 11.37 11.55 -23.79
N ARG A 361 10.87 10.31 -23.95
CA ARG A 361 9.43 10.01 -23.82
C ARG A 361 8.91 10.30 -22.41
N GLY A 362 9.65 9.91 -21.38
CA GLY A 362 9.26 10.16 -20.00
C GLY A 362 9.23 11.65 -19.67
N THR A 363 10.22 12.41 -20.13
CA THR A 363 10.26 13.88 -19.96
C THR A 363 9.07 14.54 -20.66
N GLN A 364 8.81 14.17 -21.92
CA GLN A 364 7.67 14.68 -22.67
C GLN A 364 6.33 14.33 -21.99
N ALA A 365 6.21 13.13 -21.43
CA ALA A 365 5.03 12.72 -20.69
C ALA A 365 4.81 13.62 -19.46
N LEU A 366 5.86 13.90 -18.68
CA LEU A 366 5.75 14.75 -17.49
C LEU A 366 5.40 16.20 -17.85
N GLU A 367 6.01 16.75 -18.90
CA GLU A 367 5.69 18.09 -19.41
C GLU A 367 4.22 18.20 -19.83
N SER A 368 3.66 17.14 -20.45
CA SER A 368 2.26 17.09 -20.87
C SER A 368 1.26 17.18 -19.71
N TYR A 369 1.71 16.91 -18.48
CA TYR A 369 0.85 16.98 -17.30
C TYR A 369 0.60 18.43 -16.86
N ALA A 370 1.41 19.38 -17.34
CA ALA A 370 1.31 20.80 -17.01
C ALA A 370 1.29 21.06 -15.49
N VAL A 371 2.12 20.32 -14.75
CA VAL A 371 2.33 20.47 -13.31
C VAL A 371 3.73 21.02 -13.07
N PRO A 372 3.90 22.07 -12.24
CA PRO A 372 5.22 22.57 -11.88
C PRO A 372 6.05 21.51 -11.17
N VAL A 373 7.30 21.35 -11.63
CA VAL A 373 8.31 20.50 -11.00
C VAL A 373 9.52 21.35 -10.57
N THR A 374 10.12 21.01 -9.43
CA THR A 374 11.32 21.68 -8.90
C THR A 374 12.61 21.01 -9.38
N GLY A 375 12.51 19.79 -9.90
CA GLY A 375 13.62 19.03 -10.46
C GLY A 375 13.15 17.81 -11.23
N VAL A 376 14.01 17.30 -12.11
CA VAL A 376 13.80 16.06 -12.86
C VAL A 376 14.98 15.13 -12.58
N GLU A 377 14.68 13.91 -12.16
CA GLU A 377 15.65 12.82 -12.02
C GLU A 377 15.37 11.78 -13.10
N VAL A 378 16.43 11.30 -13.75
CA VAL A 378 16.38 10.21 -14.71
C VAL A 378 17.22 9.06 -14.17
N ILE A 379 16.60 7.89 -14.06
CA ILE A 379 17.19 6.69 -13.50
C ILE A 379 17.22 5.62 -14.58
N HIS A 380 18.40 5.10 -14.89
CA HIS A 380 18.58 3.99 -15.82
C HIS A 380 18.87 2.71 -15.06
N GLU A 381 18.19 1.63 -15.44
CA GLU A 381 18.32 0.32 -14.82
C GLU A 381 18.35 -0.78 -15.89
N ALA A 382 19.07 -1.85 -15.58
CA ALA A 382 19.15 -3.05 -16.37
C ALA A 382 18.58 -4.23 -15.59
N ASP A 383 17.72 -5.00 -16.24
CA ASP A 383 17.08 -6.19 -15.71
C ASP A 383 17.84 -7.42 -16.26
N LEU A 384 18.51 -8.18 -15.40
CA LEU A 384 19.38 -9.31 -15.77
C LEU A 384 19.00 -10.62 -15.09
N MET A 385 19.35 -11.72 -15.73
CA MET A 385 19.26 -13.05 -15.16
C MET A 385 20.38 -13.93 -15.72
N TYR A 386 20.73 -15.01 -15.05
CA TYR A 386 21.60 -16.01 -15.67
C TYR A 386 20.81 -16.84 -16.70
N ARG A 387 21.49 -17.22 -17.79
CA ARG A 387 20.88 -18.05 -18.84
C ARG A 387 20.24 -19.31 -18.26
N GLY A 388 18.97 -19.57 -18.59
CA GLY A 388 18.22 -20.73 -18.10
C GLY A 388 17.49 -20.50 -16.78
N GLN A 389 17.70 -19.36 -16.11
CA GLN A 389 16.86 -18.91 -15.01
C GLN A 389 15.69 -18.07 -15.52
N SER A 390 14.67 -17.90 -14.66
CA SER A 390 13.49 -17.08 -14.92
C SER A 390 13.38 -15.85 -14.01
N HIS A 391 14.16 -15.80 -12.92
CA HIS A 391 14.14 -14.71 -11.96
C HIS A 391 15.11 -13.60 -12.40
N VAL A 392 14.57 -12.39 -12.47
CA VAL A 392 15.28 -11.21 -12.98
C VAL A 392 15.69 -10.32 -11.82
N PHE A 393 16.92 -9.85 -11.85
CA PHE A 393 17.49 -8.89 -10.91
C PHE A 393 17.68 -7.55 -11.60
N ARG A 394 17.21 -6.50 -10.94
CA ARG A 394 17.42 -5.14 -11.39
C ARG A 394 18.69 -4.56 -10.79
N VAL A 395 19.50 -3.92 -11.62
CA VAL A 395 20.69 -3.15 -11.21
C VAL A 395 20.68 -1.77 -11.84
N ARG A 396 21.17 -0.77 -11.11
CA ARG A 396 21.31 0.59 -11.65
C ARG A 396 22.46 0.66 -12.65
N VAL A 397 22.30 1.53 -13.65
CA VAL A 397 23.32 1.87 -14.63
C VAL A 397 23.81 3.28 -14.32
N ASP A 398 24.75 3.39 -13.38
CA ASP A 398 25.24 4.68 -12.86
C ASP A 398 26.48 5.21 -13.62
N SER A 399 26.89 4.55 -14.70
CA SER A 399 27.97 5.02 -15.58
C SER A 399 27.48 6.08 -16.57
N PRO A 400 28.33 7.02 -17.01
CA PRO A 400 28.06 7.79 -18.21
C PRO A 400 28.02 6.83 -19.41
N GLY A 401 26.81 6.46 -19.82
CA GLY A 401 26.56 5.43 -20.83
C GLY A 401 26.59 4.01 -20.30
N PHE A 402 26.15 3.06 -21.11
CA PHE A 402 26.01 1.65 -20.79
C PHE A 402 27.36 0.92 -20.83
N ASP A 403 27.72 0.30 -19.73
CA ASP A 403 28.92 -0.54 -19.60
C ASP A 403 28.52 -1.95 -19.15
N ALA A 404 28.63 -2.91 -20.08
CA ALA A 404 28.23 -4.29 -19.85
C ALA A 404 29.02 -4.96 -18.71
N ASP A 405 30.31 -4.64 -18.53
CA ASP A 405 31.15 -5.27 -17.51
C ASP A 405 30.80 -4.74 -16.11
N ARG A 406 30.52 -3.44 -16.01
CA ARG A 406 30.03 -2.85 -14.75
C ARG A 406 28.66 -3.38 -14.37
N VAL A 407 27.74 -3.44 -15.32
CA VAL A 407 26.40 -4.01 -15.11
C VAL A 407 26.49 -5.48 -14.69
N ALA A 408 27.37 -6.27 -15.31
CA ALA A 408 27.62 -7.66 -14.92
C ALA A 408 28.13 -7.79 -13.48
N THR A 409 29.03 -6.89 -13.08
CA THR A 409 29.60 -6.86 -11.73
C THR A 409 28.51 -6.55 -10.69
N SER A 410 27.75 -5.47 -10.89
CA SER A 410 26.63 -5.11 -10.00
C SER A 410 25.59 -6.23 -9.91
N PHE A 411 25.33 -6.93 -11.01
CA PHE A 411 24.42 -8.07 -11.04
C PHE A 411 24.95 -9.25 -10.21
N ALA A 412 26.23 -9.60 -10.35
CA ALA A 412 26.85 -10.68 -9.60
C ALA A 412 26.87 -10.39 -8.08
N GLU A 413 27.15 -9.15 -7.69
CA GLU A 413 27.11 -8.70 -6.29
C GLU A 413 25.70 -8.85 -5.70
N ARG A 414 24.68 -8.31 -6.38
CA ARG A 414 23.28 -8.40 -5.94
C ARG A 414 22.75 -9.84 -5.90
N TYR A 415 23.20 -10.69 -6.83
CA TYR A 415 22.88 -12.11 -6.83
C TYR A 415 23.49 -12.83 -5.63
N ALA A 416 24.75 -12.54 -5.31
CA ALA A 416 25.45 -13.11 -4.16
C ALA A 416 24.85 -12.64 -2.83
N GLU A 417 24.42 -11.39 -2.72
CA GLU A 417 23.68 -10.87 -1.55
C GLU A 417 22.38 -11.64 -1.32
N ARG A 418 21.66 -11.99 -2.39
CA ARG A 418 20.35 -12.66 -2.28
C ARG A 418 20.45 -14.15 -1.98
N PHE A 419 21.41 -14.85 -2.58
CA PHE A 419 21.49 -16.31 -2.56
C PHE A 419 22.73 -16.88 -1.89
N GLU A 420 23.67 -16.04 -1.45
CA GLU A 420 24.95 -16.43 -0.85
C GLU A 420 25.80 -17.35 -1.75
N ILE A 421 25.62 -17.27 -3.08
CA ILE A 421 26.31 -18.09 -4.08
C ILE A 421 26.83 -17.20 -5.22
N ILE A 422 28.04 -17.52 -5.69
CA ILE A 422 28.64 -16.92 -6.89
C ILE A 422 28.65 -17.95 -8.01
N LEU A 423 28.23 -17.57 -9.22
CA LEU A 423 28.14 -18.44 -10.39
C LEU A 423 29.09 -17.96 -11.50
N PRO A 424 30.41 -18.25 -11.40
CA PRO A 424 31.43 -17.64 -12.27
C PRO A 424 31.32 -18.05 -13.74
N ASP A 425 30.83 -19.25 -14.03
CA ASP A 425 30.70 -19.77 -15.40
C ASP A 425 29.38 -19.38 -16.08
N MET A 426 28.44 -18.81 -15.32
CA MET A 426 27.12 -18.47 -15.84
C MET A 426 27.15 -17.12 -16.54
N LYS A 427 26.65 -17.10 -17.78
CA LYS A 427 26.58 -15.88 -18.58
C LYS A 427 25.29 -15.10 -18.29
N PRO A 428 25.37 -13.81 -17.92
CA PRO A 428 24.20 -12.96 -17.79
C PRO A 428 23.48 -12.75 -19.13
N VAL A 429 22.16 -12.70 -19.06
CA VAL A 429 21.24 -12.30 -20.12
C VAL A 429 20.61 -10.99 -19.70
N LEU A 430 20.70 -9.99 -20.58
CA LEU A 430 19.97 -8.73 -20.43
C LEU A 430 18.53 -8.96 -20.88
N ALA A 431 17.59 -9.00 -19.93
CA ALA A 431 16.17 -9.17 -20.18
C ALA A 431 15.57 -7.85 -20.70
N SER A 432 15.80 -6.74 -19.99
CA SER A 432 15.27 -5.43 -20.34
C SER A 432 16.17 -4.26 -19.91
N LEU A 433 15.99 -3.13 -20.60
CA LEU A 433 16.48 -1.82 -20.18
C LEU A 433 15.28 -0.96 -19.74
N ARG A 434 15.43 -0.30 -18.60
CA ARG A 434 14.38 0.51 -17.98
C ARG A 434 14.88 1.91 -17.73
N THR A 435 14.00 2.88 -17.97
CA THR A 435 14.22 4.25 -17.53
C THR A 435 13.02 4.72 -16.71
N THR A 436 13.31 5.26 -15.54
CA THR A 436 12.33 5.98 -14.72
C THR A 436 12.65 7.47 -14.77
N VAL A 437 11.66 8.27 -15.15
CA VAL A 437 11.74 9.74 -15.09
C VAL A 437 10.85 10.22 -13.94
N ILE A 438 11.45 10.91 -12.97
CA ILE A 438 10.77 11.43 -11.78
C ILE A 438 10.76 12.95 -11.83
N GLY A 439 9.56 13.52 -11.85
CA GLY A 439 9.34 14.96 -11.74
C GLY A 439 9.03 15.33 -10.29
N THR A 440 10.01 15.93 -9.62
CA THR A 440 9.87 16.30 -8.20
C THR A 440 8.90 17.46 -8.06
N ARG A 441 7.84 17.28 -7.27
CA ARG A 441 6.90 18.36 -6.94
C ARG A 441 7.39 19.13 -5.73
N GLN A 442 6.82 20.32 -5.52
CA GLN A 442 7.04 21.06 -4.29
C GLN A 442 6.57 20.21 -3.09
N GLY A 443 7.49 19.96 -2.15
CA GLY A 443 7.19 19.21 -0.93
C GLY A 443 6.28 19.98 0.01
N VAL A 444 5.70 19.24 0.96
CA VAL A 444 4.87 19.79 2.05
C VAL A 444 5.63 19.58 3.35
N ASP A 445 5.83 20.65 4.12
CA ASP A 445 6.47 20.54 5.43
C ASP A 445 5.46 20.03 6.46
N LEU A 446 5.55 18.76 6.86
CA LEU A 446 4.54 18.19 7.76
C LEU A 446 4.62 18.73 9.21
N SER A 447 5.63 19.56 9.55
CA SER A 447 5.66 20.26 10.83
C SER A 447 4.41 21.14 11.05
N LEU A 448 3.73 21.54 9.97
CA LEU A 448 2.43 22.23 10.01
C LEU A 448 1.31 21.42 10.69
N PHE A 449 1.49 20.11 10.89
CA PHE A 449 0.55 19.25 11.63
C PHE A 449 0.90 19.10 13.12
N GLY A 450 2.07 19.56 13.54
CA GLY A 450 2.53 19.52 14.93
C GLY A 450 1.94 20.63 15.80
N GLU A 451 1.38 21.68 15.21
CA GLU A 451 0.72 22.75 15.97
C GLU A 451 -0.57 22.20 16.62
N SER A 452 -0.54 22.08 17.95
CA SER A 452 -1.70 21.76 18.78
C SER A 452 -1.94 22.95 19.71
N GLU A 453 -3.12 23.55 19.62
CA GLU A 453 -3.56 24.48 20.66
C GLU A 453 -3.75 23.69 21.96
N VAL A 454 -3.18 24.18 23.06
CA VAL A 454 -3.49 23.65 24.40
C VAL A 454 -4.97 23.90 24.66
N ALA A 455 -5.82 22.96 24.27
CA ALA A 455 -7.22 23.01 24.65
C ALA A 455 -7.27 22.91 26.18
N ALA A 456 -8.07 23.77 26.81
CA ALA A 456 -8.37 23.67 28.23
C ALA A 456 -8.73 22.21 28.55
N SER A 457 -8.12 21.63 29.61
CA SER A 457 -8.24 20.21 29.91
C SER A 457 -9.71 19.79 29.87
N ALA A 458 -10.11 19.08 28.80
CA ALA A 458 -11.33 18.30 28.84
C ALA A 458 -11.15 17.35 30.02
N GLY A 459 -12.07 17.37 30.99
CA GLY A 459 -11.91 16.65 32.25
C GLY A 459 -11.46 15.20 32.02
N GLU A 460 -10.69 14.66 32.97
CA GLU A 460 -10.15 13.30 32.90
C GLU A 460 -11.28 12.31 32.61
N ARG A 461 -11.30 11.77 31.38
CA ARG A 461 -12.20 10.69 30.97
C ARG A 461 -11.40 9.40 31.05
N SER A 462 -11.99 8.36 31.62
CA SER A 462 -11.48 7.00 31.57
C SER A 462 -12.61 6.02 31.27
N ARG A 463 -12.24 4.81 30.85
CA ARG A 463 -13.16 3.67 30.83
C ARG A 463 -12.41 2.37 31.11
N PRO A 464 -13.11 1.32 31.57
CA PRO A 464 -12.55 -0.03 31.60
C PRO A 464 -12.19 -0.50 30.19
N VAL A 465 -10.96 -0.99 30.01
CA VAL A 465 -10.49 -1.63 28.78
C VAL A 465 -9.85 -2.97 29.14
N TYR A 466 -10.11 -3.98 28.34
CA TYR A 466 -9.61 -5.33 28.58
C TYR A 466 -8.24 -5.54 27.93
N PHE A 467 -7.24 -5.80 28.76
CA PHE A 467 -5.87 -6.15 28.38
C PHE A 467 -5.47 -7.45 29.07
N ASP A 468 -5.01 -8.44 28.31
CA ASP A 468 -4.41 -9.69 28.82
C ASP A 468 -5.13 -10.37 29.99
N GLY A 469 -6.45 -10.49 29.89
CA GLY A 469 -7.24 -11.16 30.93
C GLY A 469 -7.83 -10.23 32.00
N GLN A 470 -7.52 -8.94 31.97
CA GLN A 470 -7.83 -7.99 33.03
C GLN A 470 -8.50 -6.72 32.50
N TRP A 471 -9.46 -6.21 33.26
CA TRP A 471 -10.04 -4.89 33.02
C TRP A 471 -9.23 -3.82 33.75
N LEU A 472 -8.70 -2.86 33.00
CA LEU A 472 -7.94 -1.74 33.52
C LEU A 472 -8.67 -0.43 33.23
N GLU A 473 -8.81 0.43 34.25
CA GLU A 473 -9.26 1.81 34.04
C GLU A 473 -8.23 2.54 33.18
N THR A 474 -8.65 2.93 31.99
CA THR A 474 -7.76 3.45 30.95
C THR A 474 -8.15 4.87 30.58
N PRO A 475 -7.23 5.85 30.70
CA PRO A 475 -7.46 7.23 30.27
C PRO A 475 -7.80 7.34 28.79
N LEU A 476 -8.74 8.24 28.47
CA LEU A 476 -9.11 8.63 27.13
C LEU A 476 -8.53 10.00 26.81
N LEU A 477 -7.63 10.05 25.85
CA LEU A 477 -6.94 11.26 25.40
C LEU A 477 -7.48 11.67 24.04
N GLN A 478 -7.71 12.96 23.84
CA GLN A 478 -8.05 13.48 22.52
C GLN A 478 -6.75 13.80 21.79
N ARG A 479 -6.63 13.34 20.54
CA ARG A 479 -5.41 13.52 19.74
C ARG A 479 -4.96 14.97 19.68
N ASP A 480 -5.92 15.89 19.50
CA ASP A 480 -5.64 17.31 19.34
C ASP A 480 -5.12 18.00 20.60
N THR A 481 -5.19 17.34 21.76
CA THR A 481 -4.61 17.86 23.01
C THR A 481 -3.17 17.39 23.25
N LEU A 482 -2.65 16.49 22.41
CA LEU A 482 -1.30 15.96 22.54
C LEU A 482 -0.31 16.90 21.83
N THR A 483 0.47 17.63 22.62
CA THR A 483 1.47 18.59 22.13
C THR A 483 2.83 17.92 21.92
N ASN A 484 3.67 18.53 21.08
CA ASN A 484 5.01 18.02 20.77
C ASN A 484 5.84 17.77 22.05
N GLY A 485 6.53 16.63 22.09
CA GLY A 485 7.32 16.19 23.23
C GLY A 485 6.52 15.61 24.40
N LEU A 486 5.18 15.64 24.35
CA LEU A 486 4.35 15.01 25.38
C LEU A 486 4.60 13.49 25.38
N VAL A 487 4.77 12.95 26.59
CA VAL A 487 4.94 11.52 26.83
C VAL A 487 3.67 10.95 27.44
N VAL A 488 3.17 9.87 26.87
CA VAL A 488 2.00 9.12 27.34
C VAL A 488 2.43 7.70 27.67
N THR A 489 2.28 7.29 28.92
CA THR A 489 2.53 5.90 29.36
C THR A 489 1.22 5.11 29.30
N GLY A 490 1.27 3.91 28.72
CA GLY A 490 0.11 3.02 28.65
C GLY A 490 -0.24 2.38 30.00
N PRO A 491 -1.48 1.90 30.19
CA PRO A 491 -2.55 1.86 29.18
C PRO A 491 -3.15 3.25 28.91
N ALA A 492 -3.38 3.57 27.64
CA ALA A 492 -4.10 4.78 27.23
C ALA A 492 -4.81 4.57 25.88
N ILE A 493 -5.93 5.25 25.69
CA ILE A 493 -6.63 5.31 24.39
C ILE A 493 -6.51 6.73 23.86
N VAL A 494 -5.99 6.88 22.64
CA VAL A 494 -5.96 8.16 21.93
C VAL A 494 -7.05 8.16 20.86
N GLU A 495 -8.04 9.03 21.05
CA GLU A 495 -9.19 9.17 20.17
C GLU A 495 -9.00 10.33 19.19
N GLN A 496 -9.38 10.09 17.94
CA GLN A 496 -9.47 11.09 16.89
C GLN A 496 -10.64 10.75 15.96
N PRO A 497 -11.17 11.73 15.18
CA PRO A 497 -12.33 11.48 14.34
C PRO A 497 -12.15 10.37 13.29
N ASP A 498 -10.92 10.09 12.87
CA ASP A 498 -10.59 9.16 11.79
C ASP A 498 -10.08 7.78 12.26
N THR A 499 -9.70 7.63 13.54
CA THR A 499 -9.23 6.35 14.12
C THR A 499 -9.17 6.37 15.65
N THR A 500 -8.87 5.22 16.26
CA THR A 500 -8.53 5.08 17.67
C THR A 500 -7.20 4.37 17.79
N CYS A 501 -6.26 4.94 18.55
CA CYS A 501 -4.96 4.35 18.83
C CYS A 501 -4.94 3.80 20.26
N VAL A 502 -4.50 2.56 20.42
CA VAL A 502 -4.32 1.92 21.73
C VAL A 502 -2.83 1.93 22.07
N ILE A 503 -2.50 2.50 23.23
CA ILE A 503 -1.18 2.40 23.83
C ILE A 503 -1.31 1.36 24.93
N ASP A 504 -0.82 0.15 24.69
CA ASP A 504 -0.93 -0.97 25.62
C ASP A 504 -0.19 -0.70 26.96
N PRO A 505 -0.56 -1.41 28.05
CA PRO A 505 0.23 -1.41 29.27
C PRO A 505 1.73 -1.65 29.01
N GLY A 506 2.59 -0.84 29.63
CA GLY A 506 4.04 -0.94 29.49
C GLY A 506 4.63 -0.23 28.27
N ALA A 507 3.83 0.12 27.26
CA ALA A 507 4.27 0.93 26.13
C ALA A 507 4.34 2.42 26.49
N VAL A 508 5.22 3.16 25.82
CA VAL A 508 5.41 4.60 26.02
C VAL A 508 5.37 5.31 24.68
N ALA A 509 4.40 6.21 24.52
CA ALA A 509 4.27 7.05 23.33
C ALA A 509 4.87 8.44 23.56
N THR A 510 5.59 8.96 22.57
CA THR A 510 6.07 10.34 22.52
C THR A 510 5.54 11.02 21.26
N VAL A 511 5.08 12.27 21.39
CA VAL A 511 4.65 13.08 20.24
C VAL A 511 5.87 13.75 19.59
N ASP A 512 6.11 13.51 18.31
CA ASP A 512 7.20 14.17 17.57
C ASP A 512 6.80 15.56 17.05
N ASP A 513 7.73 16.26 16.37
CA ASP A 513 7.52 17.63 15.89
C ASP A 513 6.46 17.77 14.79
N ALA A 514 6.13 16.67 14.08
CA ALA A 514 5.07 16.62 13.09
C ALA A 514 3.74 16.12 13.69
N GLY A 515 3.70 15.93 15.01
CA GLY A 515 2.54 15.43 15.73
C GLY A 515 2.33 13.93 15.62
N ASN A 516 3.27 13.13 15.10
CA ASN A 516 3.16 11.67 15.06
C ASN A 516 3.32 11.08 16.47
N LEU A 517 2.74 9.90 16.73
CA LEU A 517 3.07 9.13 17.94
C LEU A 517 4.17 8.14 17.61
N VAL A 518 5.31 8.29 18.30
CA VAL A 518 6.38 7.31 18.35
C VAL A 518 6.19 6.47 19.61
N ILE A 519 5.79 5.22 19.46
CA ILE A 519 5.46 4.32 20.57
C ILE A 519 6.56 3.28 20.71
N GLU A 520 7.28 3.34 21.82
CA GLU A 520 8.15 2.26 22.27
C GLU A 520 7.27 1.16 22.87
N VAL A 521 7.29 -0.04 22.30
CA VAL A 521 6.36 -1.13 22.65
C VAL A 521 6.61 -1.66 24.06
N GLY A 522 7.85 -1.51 24.56
CA GLY A 522 8.31 -2.12 25.80
C GLY A 522 8.56 -3.62 25.60
N GLY A 523 9.73 -4.10 25.99
CA GLY A 523 10.00 -5.54 26.06
C GLY A 523 9.45 -6.11 27.36
N ASP A 524 8.86 -7.30 27.30
CA ASP A 524 8.75 -8.14 28.49
C ASP A 524 10.16 -8.38 29.01
N ASN A 525 10.41 -7.96 30.26
CA ASN A 525 11.62 -8.31 30.99
C ASN A 525 11.48 -9.71 31.58
#